data_AF-A0A0P0Y6P8-F1
#
_entry.id   AF-A0A0P0Y6P8-F1
#
_cell.length_a   1.000
_cell.length_b   1.000
_cell.length_c   1.000
_cell.angle_alpha   90.00
_cell.angle_beta   90.00
_cell.angle_gamma   90.00
#
_symmetry.space_group_name_H-M   'P 1'
#
loop_
_entity.id
_entity.type
_entity.pdbx_description
1 polymer ?
#
loop_
_entity_poly.entity_id
_entity_poly.type
_entity_poly.pdbx_seq_one_letter_code
_entity_poly.pdbx_strand_id
1 'polypeptide(L)'
;MSEEAPPSSPVMRAVFYDGCPGCAMERKLESSQGIPYKEFFFVGITTIASSLPISSLFPFLYLMIEDLHVAKKEQDIGLYAGFLGASYMIGRCLPHSFGV
;
A
#
# COMPACT_ATOMS: atom_id res chain seq x y z
N MET A 1 -3.47 -7.33 10.06
CA MET A 1 -2.37 -6.45 10.50
C MET A 1 -2.40 -5.18 9.68
N SER A 2 -3.12 -4.18 10.17
CA SER A 2 -2.70 -2.78 10.09
C SER A 2 -3.23 -2.20 11.39
N GLU A 3 -2.29 -1.89 12.28
CA GLU A 3 -2.54 -1.26 13.57
C GLU A 3 -3.51 -0.09 13.42
N GLU A 4 -4.57 -0.11 14.21
CA GLU A 4 -5.28 1.09 14.61
C GLU A 4 -4.26 1.93 15.40
N ALA A 5 -3.70 2.96 14.75
CA ALA A 5 -2.81 3.89 15.43
C ALA A 5 -3.56 4.51 16.63
N PRO A 6 -2.96 4.49 17.83
CA PRO A 6 -3.66 4.75 19.08
C PRO A 6 -4.10 6.22 19.20
N PRO A 7 -5.15 6.52 20.00
CA PRO A 7 -5.69 7.87 20.13
C PRO A 7 -4.69 8.73 20.90
N SER A 8 -3.89 9.52 20.18
CA SER A 8 -2.93 10.44 20.80
C SER A 8 -3.66 11.68 21.34
N SER A 9 -4.19 11.53 22.55
CA SER A 9 -4.23 12.50 23.67
C SER A 9 -5.01 13.83 23.52
N PRO A 10 -5.69 14.28 24.60
CA PRO A 10 -6.73 15.30 24.52
C PRO A 10 -6.17 16.74 24.59
N VAL A 11 -6.67 17.59 23.70
CA VAL A 11 -6.99 19.01 23.94
C VAL A 11 -5.93 19.82 24.69
N MET A 12 -4.73 19.93 24.13
CA MET A 12 -4.02 21.20 24.23
C MET A 12 -4.65 22.10 23.16
N ARG A 13 -5.33 23.18 23.55
CA ARG A 13 -5.90 24.15 22.59
C ARG A 13 -4.80 24.54 21.61
N ALA A 14 -4.84 24.01 20.39
CA ALA A 14 -3.88 24.36 19.37
C ALA A 14 -4.12 25.83 19.04
N VAL A 15 -3.17 26.70 19.40
CA VAL A 15 -3.15 28.07 18.89
C VAL A 15 -2.74 27.95 17.43
N PHE A 16 -3.73 28.01 16.53
CA PHE A 16 -3.53 27.88 15.09
C PHE A 16 -2.76 29.10 14.57
N TYR A 17 -1.58 28.88 13.98
CA TYR A 17 -0.84 29.91 13.24
C TYR A 17 -1.09 29.78 11.74
N ASP A 18 -1.41 30.90 11.07
CA ASP A 18 -1.53 30.97 9.62
C ASP A 18 -0.16 30.65 8.99
N GLY A 19 -0.10 29.55 8.23
CA GLY A 19 1.12 29.09 7.55
C GLY A 19 1.69 27.76 8.05
N CYS A 20 1.12 27.13 9.08
CA CYS A 20 1.54 25.79 9.49
C CYS A 20 0.71 24.70 8.76
N PRO A 21 1.31 23.86 7.89
CA PRO A 21 0.58 22.81 7.18
C PRO A 21 -0.04 21.78 8.13
N GLY A 22 0.60 21.52 9.29
CA GLY A 22 0.07 20.62 10.31
C GLY A 22 -1.20 21.13 10.96
N CYS A 23 -1.27 22.43 11.27
CA CYS A 23 -2.44 23.04 11.93
C CYS A 23 -3.70 23.03 11.05
N ALA A 24 -3.56 23.13 9.73
CA ALA A 24 -4.69 23.03 8.81
C ALA A 24 -5.27 21.60 8.75
N MET A 25 -4.42 20.58 8.93
CA MET A 25 -4.82 19.18 8.96
C MET A 25 -5.52 18.83 10.28
N GLU A 26 -5.01 19.33 11.43
CA GLU A 26 -5.65 19.20 12.74
C GLU A 26 -7.09 19.72 12.72
N ARG A 27 -7.30 20.92 12.13
CA ARG A 27 -8.62 21.54 12.03
C ARG A 27 -9.59 20.73 11.14
N LYS A 28 -9.08 20.12 10.07
CA LYS A 28 -9.88 19.21 9.21
C LYS A 28 -10.24 17.92 9.96
N LEU A 29 -9.30 17.36 10.71
CA LEU A 29 -9.52 16.17 11.52
C LEU A 29 -10.57 16.41 12.60
N GLU A 30 -10.48 17.52 13.36
CA GLU A 30 -11.49 17.92 14.35
C GLU A 30 -12.87 18.13 13.70
N SER A 31 -12.94 18.68 12.49
CA SER A 31 -14.20 18.86 11.76
C SER A 31 -14.78 17.54 11.24
N SER A 32 -13.94 16.53 11.02
CA SER A 32 -14.31 15.21 10.52
C SER A 32 -14.53 14.24 11.68
N GLN A 33 -15.45 14.56 12.60
CA GLN A 33 -15.86 13.67 13.70
C GLN A 33 -16.79 12.51 13.23
N GLY A 34 -17.17 12.50 11.95
CA GLY A 34 -17.97 11.41 11.37
C GLY A 34 -17.10 10.24 10.93
N ILE A 35 -17.67 9.03 10.97
CA ILE A 35 -17.07 7.84 10.35
C ILE A 35 -16.65 8.23 8.92
N PRO A 36 -15.35 8.23 8.60
CA PRO A 36 -14.82 8.81 7.38
C PRO A 36 -15.08 7.87 6.19
N TYR A 37 -16.35 7.75 5.80
CA TYR A 37 -16.82 6.88 4.71
C TYR A 37 -16.13 7.21 3.39
N LYS A 38 -15.79 8.49 3.15
CA LYS A 38 -15.09 8.91 1.93
C LYS A 38 -13.67 8.35 1.92
N GLU A 39 -12.98 8.42 3.04
CA GLU A 39 -11.64 7.90 3.24
C GLU A 39 -11.65 6.38 3.16
N PHE A 40 -12.61 5.72 3.81
CA PHE A 40 -12.75 4.27 3.74
C PHE A 40 -13.05 3.78 2.33
N PHE A 41 -13.93 4.47 1.60
CA PHE A 41 -14.22 4.16 0.20
C PHE A 41 -13.00 4.41 -0.71
N PHE A 42 -12.25 5.48 -0.47
CA PHE A 42 -11.02 5.77 -1.20
C PHE A 42 -9.94 4.71 -0.97
N VAL A 43 -9.73 4.29 0.28
CA VAL A 43 -8.82 3.19 0.62
C VAL A 43 -9.33 1.85 0.07
N GLY A 44 -10.65 1.61 0.11
CA GLY A 44 -11.28 0.43 -0.48
C GLY A 44 -11.07 0.33 -2.00
N ILE A 45 -11.27 1.43 -2.73
CA ILE A 45 -11.01 1.44 -4.19
C ILE A 45 -9.53 1.25 -4.49
N THR A 46 -8.64 1.95 -3.78
CA THR A 46 -7.20 1.84 -4.03
C THR A 46 -6.66 0.44 -3.70
N THR A 47 -7.20 -0.22 -2.67
CA THR A 47 -6.86 -1.62 -2.35
C THR A 47 -7.40 -2.60 -3.39
N ILE A 48 -8.62 -2.44 -3.89
CA ILE A 48 -9.16 -3.24 -5.01
C ILE A 48 -8.35 -3.00 -6.30
N ALA A 49 -7.99 -1.75 -6.58
CA ALA A 49 -7.14 -1.39 -7.70
C ALA A 49 -5.75 -2.02 -7.60
N SER A 50 -5.22 -2.20 -6.39
CA SER A 50 -3.95 -2.85 -6.13
C SER A 50 -4.06 -4.38 -6.12
N SER A 51 -5.22 -4.95 -5.76
CA SER A 51 -5.45 -6.40 -5.83
C SER A 51 -5.71 -6.88 -7.25
N LEU A 52 -6.27 -6.05 -8.12
CA LEU A 52 -6.44 -6.33 -9.55
C LEU A 52 -5.16 -6.80 -10.27
N PRO A 53 -4.03 -6.07 -10.23
CA PRO A 53 -2.79 -6.52 -10.85
C PRO A 53 -2.28 -7.78 -10.17
N ILE A 54 -2.39 -7.89 -8.83
CA ILE A 54 -1.99 -9.10 -8.09
C ILE A 54 -2.77 -10.32 -8.61
N SER A 55 -4.10 -10.21 -8.74
CA SER A 55 -4.97 -11.25 -9.26
C SER A 55 -4.71 -11.60 -10.73
N SER A 56 -4.31 -10.65 -11.58
CA SER A 56 -3.94 -10.96 -12.98
C SER A 56 -2.51 -11.49 -13.11
N LEU A 57 -1.64 -11.13 -12.17
CA LEU A 57 -0.24 -11.54 -12.13
C LEU A 57 -0.13 -12.98 -11.64
N PHE A 58 -0.98 -13.42 -10.70
CA PHE A 58 -1.05 -14.81 -10.24
C PHE A 58 -1.23 -15.86 -11.35
N PRO A 59 -2.20 -15.77 -12.29
CA PRO A 59 -2.36 -16.76 -13.35
C PRO A 59 -1.18 -16.78 -14.33
N PHE A 60 -0.59 -15.61 -14.63
CA PHE A 60 0.62 -15.56 -15.46
C PHE A 60 1.81 -16.23 -14.78
N LEU A 61 2.00 -15.95 -13.48
CA LEU A 61 3.03 -16.60 -12.68
C LEU A 61 2.80 -18.10 -12.50
N TYR A 62 1.55 -18.52 -12.32
CA TYR A 62 1.19 -19.93 -12.18
C TYR A 62 1.65 -20.70 -13.42
N LEU A 63 1.29 -20.23 -14.61
CA LEU A 63 1.74 -20.82 -15.88
C LEU A 63 3.27 -20.80 -16.02
N MET A 64 3.92 -19.67 -15.72
CA MET A 64 5.39 -19.57 -15.79
C MET A 64 6.09 -20.55 -14.86
N ILE A 65 5.61 -20.72 -13.62
CA ILE A 65 6.18 -21.66 -12.64
C ILE A 65 5.92 -23.11 -13.06
N GLU A 66 4.74 -23.39 -13.62
CA GLU A 66 4.38 -24.69 -14.18
C GLU A 66 5.30 -25.06 -15.36
N ASP A 67 5.48 -24.14 -16.32
CA ASP A 67 6.36 -24.30 -17.49
C ASP A 67 7.82 -24.52 -17.09
N LEU A 68 8.31 -23.76 -16.09
CA LEU A 68 9.67 -23.92 -15.59
C LEU A 68 9.85 -25.19 -14.75
N HIS A 69 8.76 -25.91 -14.38
CA HIS A 69 8.80 -27.09 -13.51
C HIS A 69 9.51 -26.86 -12.16
N VAL A 70 9.63 -25.62 -11.72
CA VAL A 70 10.44 -25.24 -10.55
C VAL A 70 9.72 -25.53 -9.22
N ALA A 71 8.39 -25.43 -9.18
CA ALA A 71 7.62 -25.69 -7.95
C ALA A 71 6.61 -26.82 -8.17
N LYS A 72 6.85 -27.96 -7.51
CA LYS A 72 5.93 -29.11 -7.46
C LYS A 72 4.80 -28.93 -6.42
N LYS A 73 4.78 -27.81 -5.69
CA LYS A 73 3.88 -27.53 -4.55
C LYS A 73 3.26 -26.14 -4.62
N GLU A 74 1.95 -26.09 -4.45
CA GLU A 74 1.12 -24.87 -4.41
C GLU A 74 1.60 -23.83 -3.37
N GLN A 75 2.20 -24.28 -2.25
CA GLN A 75 2.64 -23.40 -1.16
C GLN A 75 3.84 -22.51 -1.51
N ASP A 76 4.73 -22.96 -2.40
CA ASP A 76 5.93 -22.20 -2.77
C ASP A 76 5.64 -21.14 -3.84
N ILE A 77 4.50 -21.25 -4.52
CA ILE A 77 4.08 -20.35 -5.62
C ILE A 77 4.00 -18.91 -5.12
N GLY A 78 3.41 -18.69 -3.94
CA GLY A 78 3.28 -17.34 -3.36
C GLY A 78 4.63 -16.71 -3.00
N LEU A 79 5.58 -17.50 -2.47
CA LEU A 79 6.93 -17.02 -2.16
C LEU A 79 7.71 -16.68 -3.42
N TYR A 80 7.64 -17.54 -4.44
CA TYR A 80 8.31 -17.30 -5.72
C TYR A 80 7.71 -16.11 -6.45
N ALA A 81 6.38 -15.94 -6.40
CA ALA A 81 5.68 -14.76 -6.89
C ALA A 81 6.17 -13.46 -6.24
N GLY A 82 6.30 -13.47 -4.91
CA GLY A 82 6.87 -12.34 -4.16
C GLY A 82 8.31 -12.05 -4.56
N PHE A 83 9.14 -13.08 -4.75
CA PHE A 83 10.53 -12.95 -5.16
C PHE A 83 10.68 -12.38 -6.60
N LEU A 84 9.85 -12.81 -7.53
CA LEU A 84 9.79 -12.26 -8.89
C LEU A 84 9.35 -10.78 -8.87
N GLY A 85 8.33 -10.45 -8.05
CA GLY A 85 7.90 -9.07 -7.83
C GLY A 85 9.00 -8.19 -7.26
N ALA A 86 9.75 -8.68 -6.27
CA ALA A 86 10.90 -7.99 -5.69
C ALA A 86 12.02 -7.78 -6.72
N SER A 87 12.31 -8.80 -7.53
CA SER A 87 13.31 -8.73 -8.61
C SER A 87 12.94 -7.65 -9.65
N TYR A 88 11.67 -7.54 -10.01
CA TYR A 88 11.18 -6.48 -10.91
C TYR A 88 11.35 -5.07 -10.28
N MET A 89 11.05 -4.92 -8.98
CA MET A 89 11.27 -3.63 -8.30
C MET A 89 12.75 -3.26 -8.18
N ILE A 90 13.63 -4.22 -7.87
CA ILE A 90 15.09 -3.99 -7.86
C ILE A 90 15.57 -3.61 -9.26
N GLY A 91 15.10 -4.32 -10.29
CA GLY A 91 15.40 -4.02 -11.69
C GLY A 91 14.97 -2.63 -12.12
N ARG A 92 13.89 -2.08 -11.53
CA ARG A 92 13.44 -0.70 -11.78
C ARG A 92 14.22 0.36 -10.99
N CYS A 93 14.81 0.00 -9.86
CA CYS A 93 15.71 0.89 -9.12
C CYS A 93 17.08 1.04 -9.78
N LEU A 94 17.61 -0.03 -10.40
CA LEU A 94 18.92 0.01 -11.06
C LEU A 94 19.09 1.10 -12.13
N PRO A 95 18.15 1.34 -13.07
CA PRO A 95 18.28 2.43 -14.04
C PRO A 95 18.22 3.82 -13.38
N HIS A 96 17.52 3.96 -12.25
CA HIS A 96 17.54 5.24 -11.51
C HIS A 96 18.92 5.51 -10.90
N SER A 97 19.60 4.49 -10.38
CA SER A 97 20.96 4.63 -9.86
C SER A 97 22.00 4.96 -10.94
N PHE A 98 21.72 4.61 -12.21
CA PHE A 98 22.57 4.92 -13.35
C PHE A 98 21.90 5.93 -14.31
N GLY A 99 21.30 6.98 -13.75
CA GLY A 99 21.22 8.33 -14.33
C GLY A 99 20.82 8.48 -15.80
N VAL A 100 19.67 7.93 -16.21
CA VAL A 100 18.94 8.36 -17.44
C VAL A 100 17.48 8.56 -17.12
#